data_AF-A0A951YA92-F1
#
_entry.id   AF-A0A951YA92-F1
#
_cell.length_a   1.000
_cell.length_b   1.000
_cell.length_c   1.000
_cell.angle_alpha   90.00
_cell.angle_beta   90.00
_cell.angle_gamma   90.00
#
_symmetry.space_group_name_H-M   'P 1'
#
loop_
_entity.id
_entity.type
_entity.pdbx_description
1 polymer ?
#
loop_
_entity_poly.entity_id
_entity_poly.type
_entity_poly.pdbx_seq_one_letter_code
_entity_poly.pdbx_strand_id
1 'polypeptide(L)'
;MNYRIQYNNVKRSVTWEELNQLKKDILWIYDENYNQINAAFVPSYSFKLKYHEYLFLSRDRHFTDYDFYIDGTLIILLAVCVEYLDVAGGDPKTLSDLGLQNVSDSIRQFTPVSDIQGRLKNRILLGLDIASTLTDSDLLDSDLNLYNKHNGVPLFYDDINELADTVIKAYYVNK
;
A
#
# COMPACT_ATOMS: atom_id res chain seq x y z
N MET A 1 -7.15 12.52 -22.24
CA MET A 1 -8.16 12.24 -21.20
C MET A 1 -7.49 12.53 -19.88
N ASN A 2 -8.01 13.46 -19.08
CA ASN A 2 -7.28 13.96 -17.90
C ASN A 2 -7.96 13.42 -16.65
N TYR A 3 -7.32 12.44 -16.01
CA TYR A 3 -7.73 11.92 -14.72
C TYR A 3 -7.34 12.92 -13.63
N ARG A 4 -8.02 12.89 -12.48
CA ARG A 4 -7.81 13.90 -11.44
C ARG A 4 -7.68 13.24 -10.08
N ILE A 5 -6.74 13.73 -9.29
CA ILE A 5 -6.65 13.47 -7.85
C ILE A 5 -7.11 14.74 -7.13
N GLN A 6 -7.93 14.56 -6.08
CA GLN A 6 -8.33 15.65 -5.19
C GLN A 6 -8.02 15.28 -3.74
N TYR A 7 -6.91 15.81 -3.22
CA TYR A 7 -6.42 15.56 -1.87
C TYR A 7 -6.07 16.89 -1.18
N ASN A 8 -6.56 17.13 0.05
CA ASN A 8 -6.26 18.35 0.82
C ASN A 8 -6.41 19.68 0.03
N ASN A 9 -7.51 19.84 -0.72
CA ASN A 9 -7.77 20.97 -1.64
C ASN A 9 -6.79 21.11 -2.81
N VAL A 10 -5.81 20.22 -2.94
CA VAL A 10 -4.94 20.11 -4.10
C VAL A 10 -5.65 19.28 -5.16
N LYS A 11 -5.81 19.88 -6.34
CA LYS A 11 -6.27 19.19 -7.54
C LYS A 11 -5.07 19.03 -8.46
N ARG A 12 -4.72 17.79 -8.81
CA ARG A 12 -3.72 17.53 -9.85
C ARG A 12 -4.30 16.68 -10.96
N SER A 13 -3.87 16.95 -12.17
CA SER A 13 -4.15 16.07 -13.30
C SER A 13 -3.18 14.90 -13.26
N VAL A 14 -3.69 13.72 -13.56
CA VAL A 14 -2.93 12.47 -13.69
C VAL A 14 -2.97 12.10 -15.17
N THR A 15 -1.79 11.84 -15.74
CA THR A 15 -1.70 11.47 -17.15
C THR A 15 -2.07 10.01 -17.35
N TRP A 16 -2.32 9.62 -18.59
CA TRP A 16 -2.56 8.21 -18.90
C TRP A 16 -1.32 7.35 -18.66
N GLU A 17 -0.13 7.88 -18.95
CA GLU A 17 1.16 7.22 -18.71
C GLU A 17 1.37 6.94 -17.23
N GLU A 18 1.04 7.90 -16.37
CA GLU A 18 1.13 7.76 -14.92
C GLU A 18 0.16 6.68 -14.39
N LEU A 19 -1.10 6.67 -14.85
CA LEU A 19 -2.04 5.59 -14.53
C LEU A 19 -1.62 4.24 -15.09
N ASN A 20 -1.01 4.20 -16.27
CA ASN A 20 -0.53 2.95 -16.84
C ASN A 20 0.67 2.43 -16.05
N GLN A 21 1.53 3.31 -15.53
CA GLN A 21 2.61 2.92 -14.61
C GLN A 21 2.03 2.37 -13.30
N LEU A 22 1.06 3.06 -12.69
CA LEU A 22 0.38 2.54 -11.49
C LEU A 22 -0.23 1.16 -11.73
N LYS A 23 -0.88 0.94 -12.88
CA LYS A 23 -1.43 -0.38 -13.25
C LYS A 23 -0.34 -1.45 -13.33
N LYS A 24 0.81 -1.13 -13.91
CA LYS A 24 1.95 -2.05 -13.97
C LYS A 24 2.50 -2.36 -12.58
N ASP A 25 2.63 -1.36 -11.72
CA ASP A 25 3.12 -1.54 -10.35
C ASP A 25 2.18 -2.45 -9.54
N ILE A 26 0.86 -2.24 -9.67
CA ILE A 26 -0.17 -3.09 -9.03
C ILE A 26 -0.02 -4.55 -9.51
N LEU A 27 0.05 -4.77 -10.83
CA LEU A 27 0.18 -6.11 -11.39
C LEU A 27 1.51 -6.77 -11.01
N TRP A 28 2.60 -6.01 -11.02
CA TRP A 28 3.91 -6.49 -10.62
C TRP A 28 3.91 -6.95 -9.15
N ILE A 29 3.29 -6.19 -8.24
CA ILE A 29 3.16 -6.62 -6.84
C ILE A 29 2.42 -7.95 -6.74
N TYR A 30 1.36 -8.13 -7.53
CA TYR A 30 0.60 -9.38 -7.51
C TYR A 30 1.41 -10.57 -8.06
N ASP A 31 2.10 -10.36 -9.18
CA ASP A 31 2.80 -11.42 -9.88
C ASP A 31 4.09 -11.83 -9.16
N GLU A 32 4.91 -10.87 -8.71
CA GLU A 32 6.21 -11.16 -8.08
C GLU A 32 6.11 -11.65 -6.65
N ASN A 33 5.08 -11.25 -5.91
CA ASN A 33 4.90 -11.68 -4.53
C ASN A 33 4.15 -13.01 -4.42
N TYR A 34 3.73 -13.64 -5.52
CA TYR A 34 3.05 -14.96 -5.54
C TYR A 34 1.90 -15.08 -4.51
N ASN A 35 1.13 -14.02 -4.30
CA ASN A 35 0.08 -13.94 -3.26
C ASN A 35 0.57 -14.02 -1.79
N GLN A 36 1.87 -13.90 -1.55
CA GLN A 36 2.50 -13.86 -0.23
C GLN A 36 2.83 -12.43 0.18
N ILE A 37 1.79 -11.60 0.35
CA ILE A 37 1.96 -10.20 0.79
C ILE A 37 2.60 -10.11 2.17
N ASN A 38 2.46 -11.13 3.03
CA ASN A 38 3.14 -11.20 4.33
C ASN A 38 4.67 -11.22 4.26
N ALA A 39 5.24 -11.48 3.08
CA ALA A 39 6.68 -11.43 2.79
C ALA A 39 6.92 -10.63 1.49
N ALA A 40 6.16 -9.54 1.31
CA ALA A 40 6.21 -8.76 0.09
C ALA A 40 7.61 -8.17 -0.12
N PHE A 41 8.07 -8.19 -1.37
CA PHE A 41 9.24 -7.51 -1.88
C PHE A 41 8.81 -6.25 -2.66
N VAL A 42 9.22 -5.07 -2.19
CA VAL A 42 8.91 -3.76 -2.80
C VAL A 42 10.18 -2.93 -2.98
N PRO A 43 10.88 -3.05 -4.12
CA PRO A 43 12.13 -2.35 -4.34
C PRO A 43 11.92 -0.83 -4.48
N SER A 44 12.50 -0.04 -3.56
CA SER A 44 12.41 1.42 -3.54
C SER A 44 12.84 2.09 -4.85
N TYR A 45 13.79 1.48 -5.58
CA TYR A 45 14.28 1.99 -6.86
C TYR A 45 13.25 1.86 -8.00
N SER A 46 12.22 1.01 -7.87
CA SER A 46 11.17 0.81 -8.88
C SER A 46 9.87 1.51 -8.49
N PHE A 47 9.53 1.54 -7.20
CA PHE A 47 8.25 2.03 -6.68
C PHE A 47 8.30 3.52 -6.32
N LYS A 48 8.31 4.40 -7.33
CA LYS A 48 8.55 5.85 -7.16
C LYS A 48 7.30 6.73 -7.10
N LEU A 49 6.12 6.17 -7.37
CA LEU A 49 4.89 6.96 -7.38
C LEU A 49 4.44 7.28 -5.95
N LYS A 50 3.76 8.41 -5.77
CA LYS A 50 3.11 8.74 -4.49
C LYS A 50 1.80 7.96 -4.34
N TYR A 51 1.90 6.66 -4.11
CA TYR A 51 0.75 5.73 -4.11
C TYR A 51 -0.42 6.23 -3.25
N HIS A 52 -0.15 6.81 -2.08
CA HIS A 52 -1.18 7.36 -1.20
C HIS A 52 -2.08 8.44 -1.85
N GLU A 53 -1.60 9.19 -2.85
CA GLU A 53 -2.41 10.20 -3.54
C GLU A 53 -3.51 9.57 -4.40
N TYR A 54 -3.30 8.35 -4.90
CA TYR A 54 -4.23 7.69 -5.82
C TYR A 54 -5.47 7.14 -5.13
N LEU A 55 -5.47 7.07 -3.79
CA LEU A 55 -6.67 6.83 -2.98
C LEU A 55 -7.76 7.89 -3.21
N PHE A 56 -7.38 9.05 -3.76
CA PHE A 56 -8.27 10.17 -4.05
C PHE A 56 -8.44 10.41 -5.55
N LEU A 57 -8.22 9.38 -6.38
CA LEU A 57 -8.61 9.41 -7.79
C LEU A 57 -10.11 9.73 -7.89
N SER A 58 -10.46 10.63 -8.79
CA SER A 58 -11.85 10.99 -9.08
C SER A 58 -12.46 9.97 -10.04
N ARG A 59 -13.65 9.48 -9.70
CA ARG A 59 -14.42 8.61 -10.60
C ARG A 59 -14.87 9.42 -11.81
N ASP A 60 -14.50 8.97 -13.00
CA ASP A 60 -15.01 9.49 -14.28
C ASP A 60 -15.86 8.39 -14.92
N ARG A 61 -16.97 8.76 -15.57
CA ARG A 61 -17.87 7.83 -16.29
C ARG A 61 -17.16 6.98 -17.35
N HIS A 62 -16.00 7.44 -17.82
CA HIS A 62 -15.18 6.74 -18.81
C HIS A 62 -14.03 5.93 -18.18
N PHE A 63 -13.94 5.90 -16.85
CA PHE A 63 -12.90 5.19 -16.10
C PHE A 63 -13.48 3.93 -15.45
N THR A 64 -13.50 2.84 -16.22
CA THR A 64 -14.13 1.56 -15.85
C THR A 64 -13.35 0.77 -14.81
N ASP A 65 -12.02 0.96 -14.75
CA ASP A 65 -11.12 0.20 -13.88
C ASP A 65 -10.92 0.90 -12.51
N TYR A 66 -11.79 1.85 -12.13
CA TYR A 66 -11.61 2.68 -10.92
C TYR A 66 -11.30 1.87 -9.65
N ASP A 67 -12.12 0.83 -9.40
CA ASP A 67 -11.99 0.01 -8.19
C ASP A 67 -10.66 -0.76 -8.17
N PHE A 68 -10.19 -1.23 -9.35
CA PHE A 68 -8.88 -1.86 -9.48
C PHE A 68 -7.74 -0.93 -9.05
N TYR A 69 -7.81 0.35 -9.40
CA TYR A 69 -6.79 1.32 -9.02
C TYR A 69 -6.82 1.64 -7.53
N ILE A 70 -8.00 1.81 -6.94
CA ILE A 70 -8.13 2.09 -5.50
C ILE A 70 -7.68 0.89 -4.68
N ASP A 71 -8.23 -0.29 -4.97
CA ASP A 71 -7.91 -1.50 -4.22
C ASP A 71 -6.44 -1.91 -4.41
N GLY A 72 -5.94 -1.84 -5.64
CA GLY A 72 -4.53 -2.10 -5.93
C GLY A 72 -3.58 -1.11 -5.24
N THR A 73 -3.97 0.16 -5.13
CA THR A 73 -3.21 1.15 -4.36
C THR A 73 -3.14 0.78 -2.88
N LEU A 74 -4.24 0.29 -2.29
CA LEU A 74 -4.24 -0.20 -0.91
C LEU A 74 -3.32 -1.41 -0.76
N ILE A 75 -3.30 -2.35 -1.72
CA ILE A 75 -2.37 -3.49 -1.66
C ILE A 75 -0.91 -3.04 -1.76
N ILE A 76 -0.57 -2.10 -2.64
CA ILE A 76 0.79 -1.53 -2.70
C ILE A 76 1.17 -0.94 -1.34
N LEU A 77 0.31 -0.12 -0.74
CA LEU A 77 0.60 0.51 0.55
C LEU A 77 0.74 -0.51 1.69
N LEU A 78 -0.03 -1.60 1.64
CA LEU A 78 0.11 -2.73 2.57
C LEU A 78 1.45 -3.44 2.39
N ALA A 79 1.84 -3.73 1.14
CA ALA A 79 3.12 -4.35 0.81
C ALA A 79 4.30 -3.48 1.22
N VAL A 80 4.21 -2.16 1.04
CA VAL A 80 5.22 -1.20 1.53
C VAL A 80 5.34 -1.24 3.06
N CYS A 81 4.24 -1.40 3.79
CA CYS A 81 4.30 -1.56 5.24
C CYS A 81 5.00 -2.87 5.63
N VAL A 82 4.72 -3.97 4.92
CA VAL A 82 5.41 -5.25 5.15
C VAL A 82 6.91 -5.12 4.89
N GLU A 83 7.29 -4.61 3.71
CA GLU A 83 8.69 -4.37 3.32
C GLU A 83 9.44 -3.55 4.38
N TYR A 84 8.81 -2.48 4.89
CA TYR A 84 9.42 -1.64 5.90
C TYR A 84 9.60 -2.33 7.26
N LEU A 85 8.66 -3.20 7.63
CA LEU A 85 8.67 -3.92 8.89
C LEU A 85 9.50 -5.21 8.83
N ASP A 86 9.87 -5.72 7.66
CA ASP A 86 10.77 -6.85 7.54
C ASP A 86 12.24 -6.41 7.65
N VAL A 87 12.72 -6.21 8.88
CA VAL A 87 14.07 -5.66 9.15
C VAL A 87 15.20 -6.60 8.71
N ALA A 88 14.94 -7.89 8.54
CA ALA A 88 15.97 -8.86 8.15
C ALA A 88 16.22 -8.91 6.63
N GLY A 89 15.20 -8.62 5.81
CA GLY A 89 15.27 -8.77 4.36
C GLY A 89 14.69 -7.63 3.53
N GLY A 90 13.96 -6.70 4.15
CA GLY A 90 13.25 -5.62 3.49
C GLY A 90 14.05 -4.33 3.32
N ASP A 91 13.49 -3.40 2.55
CA ASP A 91 14.04 -2.07 2.28
C ASP A 91 13.29 -0.98 3.06
N PRO A 92 13.84 -0.50 4.20
CA PRO A 92 13.20 0.56 4.99
C PRO A 92 13.13 1.91 4.25
N LYS A 93 13.83 2.09 3.12
CA LYS A 93 13.73 3.32 2.34
C LYS A 93 12.40 3.46 1.62
N THR A 94 11.74 2.34 1.29
CA THR A 94 10.51 2.33 0.51
C THR A 94 9.40 3.17 1.15
N LEU A 95 9.22 3.08 2.47
CA LEU A 95 8.24 3.91 3.19
C LEU A 95 8.80 5.30 3.57
N SER A 96 10.10 5.39 3.81
CA SER A 96 10.77 6.65 4.16
C SER A 96 10.68 7.68 3.03
N ASP A 97 10.91 7.25 1.78
CA ASP A 97 10.85 8.09 0.58
C ASP A 97 9.42 8.56 0.25
N LEU A 98 8.41 7.76 0.61
CA LEU A 98 7.00 8.11 0.46
C LEU A 98 6.51 9.10 1.53
N GLY A 99 7.25 9.23 2.63
CA GLY A 99 6.92 10.06 3.78
C GLY A 99 5.83 9.43 4.65
N LEU A 100 6.24 8.69 5.69
CA LEU A 100 5.39 7.97 6.63
C LEU A 100 4.16 8.79 7.09
N GLN A 101 4.38 10.03 7.52
CA GLN A 101 3.31 10.91 7.99
C GLN A 101 2.27 11.21 6.90
N ASN A 102 2.72 11.52 5.68
CA ASN A 102 1.83 11.83 4.56
C ASN A 102 0.98 10.61 4.17
N VAL A 103 1.59 9.42 4.17
CA VAL A 103 0.88 8.16 3.91
C VAL A 103 -0.17 7.92 5.01
N SER A 104 0.22 8.09 6.28
CA SER A 104 -0.66 7.93 7.44
C SER A 104 -1.87 8.86 7.37
N ASP A 105 -1.66 10.15 7.10
CA ASP A 105 -2.74 11.12 6.98
C ASP A 105 -3.67 10.82 5.81
N SER A 106 -3.10 10.42 4.66
CA SER A 106 -3.88 10.02 3.48
C SER A 106 -4.77 8.81 3.77
N ILE A 107 -4.24 7.78 4.42
CA ILE A 107 -5.01 6.57 4.78
C ILE A 107 -6.10 6.89 5.80
N ARG A 108 -5.83 7.75 6.80
CA ARG A 108 -6.85 8.17 7.78
C ARG A 108 -8.01 8.89 7.10
N GLN A 109 -7.73 9.76 6.12
CA GLN A 109 -8.73 10.51 5.36
C GLN A 109 -9.48 9.67 4.31
N PHE A 110 -8.86 8.61 3.78
CA PHE A 110 -9.51 7.73 2.81
C PHE A 110 -10.78 7.10 3.40
N THR A 111 -11.90 7.20 2.68
CA THR A 111 -13.19 6.63 3.11
C THR A 111 -13.44 5.34 2.34
N PRO A 112 -13.38 4.16 3.00
CA PRO A 112 -13.62 2.89 2.32
C PRO A 112 -15.09 2.80 1.89
N VAL A 113 -15.33 2.28 0.68
CA VAL A 113 -16.68 2.04 0.14
C VAL A 113 -17.08 0.56 0.19
N SER A 114 -16.16 -0.32 0.60
CA SER A 114 -16.39 -1.75 0.75
C SER A 114 -15.73 -2.28 2.03
N ASP A 115 -16.22 -3.42 2.52
CA ASP A 115 -15.68 -4.08 3.72
C ASP A 115 -14.21 -4.45 3.54
N ILE A 116 -13.81 -4.88 2.34
CA ILE A 116 -12.42 -5.24 2.04
C ILE A 116 -11.51 -4.02 2.10
N GLN A 117 -11.93 -2.88 1.55
CA GLN A 117 -11.18 -1.62 1.68
C GLN A 117 -11.07 -1.18 3.14
N GLY A 118 -12.13 -1.38 3.93
CA GLY A 118 -12.11 -1.10 5.36
C GLY A 118 -11.08 -1.97 6.11
N ARG A 119 -11.06 -3.27 5.84
CA ARG A 119 -10.07 -4.20 6.42
C ARG A 119 -8.64 -3.82 6.00
N LEU A 120 -8.41 -3.54 4.73
CA LEU A 120 -7.10 -3.10 4.21
C LEU A 120 -6.64 -1.78 4.85
N LYS A 121 -7.52 -0.77 4.90
CA LYS A 121 -7.25 0.52 5.57
C LYS A 121 -6.80 0.30 7.01
N ASN A 122 -7.56 -0.47 7.78
CA ASN A 122 -7.25 -0.73 9.19
C ASN A 122 -5.90 -1.45 9.33
N ARG A 123 -5.60 -2.35 8.39
CA ARG A 123 -4.34 -3.08 8.42
C ARG A 123 -3.14 -2.20 8.10
N ILE A 124 -3.26 -1.34 7.09
CA ILE A 124 -2.24 -0.34 6.76
C ILE A 124 -2.03 0.60 7.95
N LEU A 125 -3.09 1.09 8.59
CA LEU A 125 -2.96 1.95 9.77
C LEU A 125 -2.20 1.26 10.91
N LEU A 126 -2.47 -0.01 11.17
CA LEU A 126 -1.72 -0.77 12.17
C LEU A 126 -0.23 -0.89 11.79
N GLY A 127 0.08 -1.17 10.54
CA GLY A 127 1.46 -1.23 10.05
C GLY A 127 2.19 0.12 10.18
N LEU A 128 1.51 1.21 9.84
CA LEU A 128 2.03 2.58 9.99
C LEU A 128 2.21 2.98 11.45
N ASP A 129 1.30 2.59 12.33
CA ASP A 129 1.41 2.85 13.77
C ASP A 129 2.63 2.10 14.34
N ILE A 130 2.86 0.84 13.96
CA ILE A 130 4.09 0.10 14.33
C ILE A 130 5.31 0.81 13.76
N ALA A 131 5.32 1.12 12.46
CA ALA A 131 6.43 1.80 11.79
C ALA A 131 6.81 3.13 12.46
N SER A 132 5.82 3.90 12.94
CA SER A 132 6.04 5.19 13.61
C SER A 132 6.79 5.09 14.95
N THR A 133 6.89 3.89 15.51
CA THR A 133 7.61 3.66 16.77
C THR A 133 9.04 3.18 16.56
N LEU A 134 9.42 2.86 15.32
CA LEU A 134 10.76 2.38 14.99
C LEU A 134 11.72 3.57 14.83
N THR A 135 12.89 3.43 15.43
CA THR A 135 14.01 4.35 15.27
C THR A 135 14.94 3.90 14.15
N ASP A 136 15.78 4.80 13.64
CA ASP A 136 16.83 4.44 12.67
C ASP A 136 17.72 3.29 13.17
N SER A 137 17.99 3.23 14.49
CA SER A 137 18.75 2.13 15.09
C SER A 137 17.99 0.81 15.06
N ASP A 138 16.67 0.82 15.21
CA ASP A 138 15.86 -0.40 15.10
C ASP A 138 15.90 -0.95 13.67
N LEU A 139 15.87 -0.07 12.66
CA LEU A 139 15.90 -0.46 11.24
C LEU A 139 17.26 -1.02 10.78
N LEU A 140 18.32 -0.81 11.56
CA LEU A 140 19.67 -1.32 11.29
C LEU A 140 19.99 -2.60 12.08
N ASP A 141 19.12 -3.00 12.99
CA ASP A 141 19.30 -4.16 13.87
C ASP A 141 18.74 -5.43 13.21
N SER A 142 19.64 -6.23 12.63
CA SER A 142 19.27 -7.51 12.00
C SER A 142 18.72 -8.55 12.97
N ASP A 143 18.93 -8.36 14.27
CA ASP A 143 18.40 -9.24 15.33
C ASP A 143 17.11 -8.69 15.95
N LEU A 144 16.58 -7.57 15.43
CA LEU A 144 15.37 -6.95 15.95
C LEU A 144 14.17 -7.91 15.83
N ASN A 145 13.80 -8.49 16.95
CA ASN A 145 12.57 -9.25 17.03
C ASN A 145 11.38 -8.31 17.30
N LEU A 146 10.80 -7.78 16.22
CA LEU A 146 9.62 -6.90 16.25
C LEU A 146 8.43 -7.51 17.01
N TYR A 147 8.28 -8.84 16.97
CA TYR A 147 7.21 -9.54 17.70
C TYR A 147 7.32 -9.37 19.21
N ASN A 148 8.53 -9.20 19.75
CA ASN A 148 8.75 -9.01 21.19
C ASN A 148 8.57 -7.54 21.63
N LYS A 149 8.72 -6.57 20.72
CA LYS A 149 8.54 -5.14 21.01
C LYS A 149 7.10 -4.67 20.84
N HIS A 150 6.34 -5.28 19.92
CA HIS A 150 5.01 -4.79 19.55
C HIS A 150 3.96 -5.90 19.51
N ASN A 151 3.03 -5.87 20.47
CA ASN A 151 1.88 -6.76 20.53
C ASN A 151 0.97 -6.67 19.28
N GLY A 152 1.08 -5.59 18.50
CA GLY A 152 0.34 -5.40 17.25
C GLY A 152 0.90 -6.15 16.04
N VAL A 153 2.15 -6.64 16.09
CA VAL A 153 2.79 -7.30 14.94
C VAL A 153 2.08 -8.60 14.54
N PRO A 154 1.72 -9.52 15.46
CA PRO A 154 0.90 -10.68 15.10
C PRO A 154 -0.40 -10.29 14.43
N LEU A 155 -1.11 -9.29 14.97
CA LEU A 155 -2.36 -8.78 14.42
C LEU A 155 -2.17 -8.13 13.04
N PHE A 156 -1.00 -7.53 12.78
CA PHE A 156 -0.65 -6.97 11.48
C PHE A 156 -0.40 -8.06 10.43
N TYR A 157 0.15 -9.21 10.80
CA TYR A 157 0.37 -10.30 9.82
C TYR A 157 -0.83 -11.26 9.71
N ASP A 158 -1.79 -11.20 10.62
CA ASP A 158 -2.98 -12.07 10.68
C ASP A 158 -3.87 -11.96 9.43
N ASP A 159 -4.14 -13.03 8.69
CA ASP A 159 -4.97 -13.01 7.46
C ASP A 159 -4.53 -12.03 6.35
N ILE A 160 -3.31 -11.48 6.39
CA ILE A 160 -2.87 -10.44 5.44
C ILE A 160 -2.87 -10.94 3.98
N ASN A 161 -2.52 -12.20 3.76
CA ASN A 161 -2.55 -12.83 2.45
C ASN A 161 -3.99 -13.04 1.96
N GLU A 162 -4.93 -13.41 2.84
CA GLU A 162 -6.35 -13.56 2.47
C GLU A 162 -6.95 -12.23 2.00
N LEU A 163 -6.61 -11.13 2.70
CA LEU A 163 -7.04 -9.79 2.33
C LEU A 163 -6.57 -9.42 0.93
N ALA A 164 -5.30 -9.66 0.63
CA ALA A 164 -4.73 -9.38 -0.68
C ALA A 164 -5.33 -10.28 -1.77
N ASP A 165 -5.43 -11.58 -1.50
CA ASP A 165 -6.01 -12.57 -2.41
C ASP A 165 -7.43 -12.22 -2.83
N THR A 166 -8.23 -11.70 -1.91
CA THR A 166 -9.62 -11.32 -2.18
C THR A 166 -9.70 -10.26 -3.26
N VAL A 167 -8.80 -9.27 -3.23
CA VAL A 167 -8.71 -8.21 -4.23
C VAL A 167 -8.15 -8.74 -5.55
N ILE A 168 -7.06 -9.53 -5.49
CA ILE A 168 -6.36 -10.06 -6.66
C ILE A 168 -7.24 -11.03 -7.46
N LYS A 169 -7.90 -11.98 -6.78
CA LYS A 169 -8.80 -12.94 -7.43
C LYS A 169 -9.98 -12.24 -8.07
N ALA A 170 -10.57 -11.24 -7.42
CA ALA A 170 -11.65 -10.45 -8.01
C ALA A 170 -11.22 -9.77 -9.32
N TYR A 171 -9.97 -9.33 -9.44
CA TYR A 171 -9.45 -8.76 -10.69
C TYR A 171 -9.29 -9.80 -11.81
N TYR A 172 -8.70 -10.95 -11.51
CA TYR A 172 -8.43 -11.99 -12.52
C TYR A 172 -9.69 -12.74 -12.98
N VAL A 173 -10.72 -12.85 -12.13
CA VAL A 173 -11.99 -13.54 -12.45
C VAL A 173 -12.95 -12.66 -13.27
N ASN A 174 -12.89 -11.33 -13.10
CA ASN A 174 -13.80 -10.39 -13.78
C ASN A 174 -13.26 -9.85 -15.12
N LYS A 175 -12.23 -10.49 -15.68
CA LYS A 175 -11.68 -10.22 -17.02
C LYS A 175 -11.99 -11.36 -17.97
#